data_AF-A0A950HQU0-F1
#
_entry.id   AF-A0A950HQU0-F1
#
_cell.length_a   1.000
_cell.length_b   1.000
_cell.length_c   1.000
_cell.angle_alpha   90.00
_cell.angle_beta   90.00
_cell.angle_gamma   90.00
#
_symmetry.space_group_name_H-M   'P 1'
#
loop_
_entity.id
_entity.type
_entity.pdbx_description
1 polymer ?
#
loop_
_entity_poly.entity_id
_entity_poly.type
_entity_poly.pdbx_seq_one_letter_code
_entity_poly.pdbx_strand_id
1 'polypeptide(L)'
;EDQDAARGIGINTTAAKLLAFGLPATFGGFAGVVFAGFQRFVDPVSFTFWESLTVVLIIVIGGLGNLIGVLVGAAMLIVVPELLRDYADYRMLLYGLALVIIILLRPRGLIGRRYDPAWVMRRLGWR
;
A
#
# COMPACT_ATOMS: atom_id res chain seq x y z
N GLU A 1 3.19 9.14 -18.49
CA GLU A 1 4.41 9.38 -19.27
C GLU A 1 4.22 10.52 -20.27
N ASP A 2 3.05 10.70 -20.88
CA ASP A 2 2.80 11.91 -21.69
C ASP A 2 2.07 13.03 -20.94
N GLN A 3 2.79 13.80 -20.14
CA GLN A 3 2.23 15.02 -19.52
C GLN A 3 1.92 16.09 -20.55
N ASP A 4 2.71 16.17 -21.61
CA ASP A 4 2.57 17.17 -22.66
C ASP A 4 1.40 16.84 -23.60
N ALA A 5 1.17 15.56 -23.90
CA ALA A 5 -0.04 15.15 -24.64
C ALA A 5 -1.31 15.37 -23.81
N ALA A 6 -1.29 15.06 -22.51
CA ALA A 6 -2.42 15.32 -21.61
C ALA A 6 -2.75 16.83 -21.51
N ARG A 7 -1.73 17.69 -21.51
CA ARG A 7 -1.93 19.16 -21.59
C ARG A 7 -2.50 19.58 -22.94
N GLY A 8 -2.08 18.95 -24.04
CA GLY A 8 -2.58 19.21 -25.39
C GLY A 8 -4.07 18.90 -25.61
N ILE A 9 -4.64 17.97 -24.83
CA ILE A 9 -6.07 17.63 -24.85
C ILE A 9 -6.88 18.37 -23.75
N GLY A 10 -6.29 19.35 -23.08
CA GLY A 10 -6.96 20.19 -22.09
C GLY A 10 -7.05 19.62 -20.67
N ILE A 11 -6.35 18.53 -20.37
CA ILE A 11 -6.32 17.96 -19.01
C ILE A 11 -5.33 18.74 -18.14
N ASN A 12 -5.82 19.22 -16.99
CA ASN A 12 -4.98 19.84 -15.98
C ASN A 12 -4.14 18.77 -15.26
N THR A 13 -2.93 18.51 -15.77
CA THR A 13 -2.00 17.53 -15.20
C THR A 13 -1.54 17.86 -13.79
N THR A 14 -1.53 19.14 -13.41
CA THR A 14 -1.20 19.58 -12.05
C THR A 14 -2.29 19.17 -11.06
N ALA A 15 -3.55 19.45 -11.39
CA ALA A 15 -4.69 19.05 -10.57
C ALA A 15 -4.80 17.52 -10.44
N ALA A 16 -4.58 16.79 -11.54
CA ALA A 16 -4.60 15.33 -11.53
C ALA A 16 -3.54 14.72 -10.59
N LYS A 17 -2.32 15.28 -10.59
CA LYS A 17 -1.26 14.85 -9.65
C LYS A 17 -1.57 15.22 -8.21
N LEU A 18 -2.10 16.43 -7.97
CA LEU A 18 -2.50 16.86 -6.64
C LEU A 18 -3.60 15.97 -6.06
N LEU A 19 -4.57 15.55 -6.86
CA LEU A 19 -5.60 14.60 -6.45
C LEU A 19 -5.02 13.21 -6.19
N ALA A 20 -4.15 12.72 -7.07
CA ALA A 20 -3.50 11.41 -6.90
C ALA A 20 -2.62 11.34 -5.65
N PHE A 21 -2.03 12.46 -5.22
CA PHE A 21 -1.27 12.56 -3.97
C PHE A 21 -2.17 12.81 -2.76
N GLY A 22 -3.13 13.73 -2.89
CA GLY A 22 -4.00 14.16 -1.79
C GLY A 22 -4.95 13.07 -1.31
N LEU A 23 -5.54 12.29 -2.23
CA LEU A 23 -6.47 11.21 -1.89
C LEU A 23 -5.86 10.16 -0.94
N PRO A 24 -4.70 9.53 -1.21
CA PRO A 24 -4.11 8.58 -0.27
C PRO A 24 -3.57 9.27 0.99
N ALA A 25 -3.06 10.50 0.90
CA ALA A 25 -2.55 11.24 2.06
C ALA A 25 -3.64 11.54 3.10
N THR A 26 -4.87 11.85 2.67
CA THR A 26 -5.99 12.08 3.60
C THR A 26 -6.37 10.81 4.35
N PHE A 27 -6.43 9.65 3.68
CA PHE A 27 -6.69 8.37 4.34
C PHE A 27 -5.57 7.97 5.30
N GLY A 28 -4.30 8.16 4.91
CA GLY A 28 -3.15 7.90 5.78
C GLY A 28 -3.12 8.81 7.01
N GLY A 29 -3.40 10.09 6.84
CA GLY A 29 -3.50 11.05 7.94
C GLY A 29 -4.66 10.74 8.89
N PHE A 30 -5.84 10.41 8.34
CA PHE A 30 -7.00 10.02 9.14
C PHE A 30 -6.72 8.77 9.98
N ALA A 31 -6.13 7.73 9.37
CA ALA A 31 -5.73 6.52 10.09
C ALA A 31 -4.72 6.82 11.22
N GLY A 32 -3.76 7.72 10.98
CA GLY A 32 -2.79 8.15 11.99
C GLY A 32 -3.42 8.87 13.19
N VAL A 33 -4.37 9.78 12.95
CA VAL A 33 -5.09 10.48 14.04
C VAL A 33 -5.89 9.50 14.89
N VAL A 34 -6.60 8.56 14.24
CA VAL A 34 -7.34 7.50 14.92
C VAL A 34 -6.41 6.61 15.74
N PHE A 35 -5.26 6.20 15.18
CA PHE A 35 -4.26 5.39 15.86
C PHE A 35 -3.67 6.09 17.09
N ALA A 36 -3.32 7.38 16.98
CA ALA A 36 -2.82 8.17 18.11
C ALA A 36 -3.85 8.27 19.24
N GLY A 37 -5.14 8.41 18.90
CA GLY A 37 -6.24 8.40 19.87
C GLY A 37 -6.38 7.08 20.63
N PHE A 38 -6.09 5.94 20.00
CA PHE A 38 -6.15 4.61 20.64
C PHE A 38 -4.94 4.33 21.53
N GLN A 39 -3.72 4.70 21.12
CA GLN A 39 -2.53 4.40 21.93
C GLN A 39 -2.41 5.27 23.19
N ARG A 40 -3.04 6.46 23.24
CA ARG A 40 -3.03 7.44 24.36
C ARG A 40 -1.66 7.96 24.78
N PHE A 41 -0.58 7.26 24.45
CA PHE A 41 0.81 7.63 24.68
C PHE A 41 1.61 7.25 23.44
N VAL A 42 2.24 8.24 22.81
CA VAL A 42 3.05 8.06 21.60
C VAL A 42 4.51 8.10 22.02
N ASP A 43 5.14 6.93 22.03
CA ASP A 43 6.58 6.82 22.31
C ASP A 43 7.34 6.68 20.97
N PRO A 44 8.43 7.43 20.72
CA PRO A 44 9.28 7.24 19.54
C PRO A 44 9.84 5.82 19.40
N VAL A 45 9.89 5.04 20.48
CA VAL A 45 10.28 3.62 20.43
C VAL A 45 9.17 2.73 19.85
N SER A 46 7.92 3.19 19.76
CA SER A 46 6.83 2.41 19.17
C SER A 46 6.92 2.34 17.64
N PHE A 47 7.53 3.34 16.99
CA PHE A 47 7.74 3.38 15.54
C PHE A 47 9.13 2.87 15.17
N THR A 48 9.44 1.65 15.60
CA THR A 48 10.71 1.02 15.21
C THR A 48 10.72 0.66 13.72
N PHE A 49 11.90 0.24 13.25
CA PHE A 49 12.10 -0.35 11.92
C PHE A 49 11.09 -1.46 11.59
N TRP A 50 10.60 -2.21 12.59
CA TRP A 50 9.65 -3.31 12.42
C TRP A 50 8.30 -2.87 11.85
N GLU A 51 7.77 -1.75 12.33
CA GLU A 51 6.50 -1.21 11.85
C GLU A 51 6.63 -0.78 10.38
N SER A 52 7.73 -0.08 10.05
CA SER A 52 8.04 0.31 8.67
C SER A 52 8.17 -0.89 7.73
N LEU A 53 8.85 -1.94 8.17
CA LEU A 53 9.06 -3.15 7.36
C LEU A 53 7.76 -3.92 7.14
N THR A 54 6.87 -3.94 8.13
CA THR A 54 5.54 -4.56 8.03
C THR A 54 4.69 -3.86 6.97
N VAL A 55 4.68 -2.53 6.95
CA VAL A 55 3.97 -1.75 5.93
C VAL A 55 4.51 -2.04 4.51
N VAL A 56 5.84 -2.10 4.36
CA VAL A 56 6.46 -2.44 3.06
C VAL A 56 6.08 -3.86 2.64
N LEU A 57 6.10 -4.82 3.56
CA LEU A 57 5.76 -6.21 3.27
C LEU A 57 4.31 -6.35 2.79
N ILE A 58 3.36 -5.64 3.41
CA ILE A 58 1.96 -5.59 2.96
C ILE A 58 1.85 -5.16 1.49
N ILE A 59 2.58 -4.09 1.12
CA ILE A 59 2.54 -3.55 -0.24
C ILE A 59 3.22 -4.49 -1.23
N VAL A 60 4.34 -5.11 -0.86
CA VAL A 60 5.10 -6.03 -1.71
C VAL A 60 4.32 -7.33 -1.95
N ILE A 61 3.67 -7.87 -0.92
CA ILE A 61 2.77 -9.04 -1.03
C ILE A 61 1.59 -8.73 -1.96
N GLY A 62 0.96 -7.57 -1.75
CA GLY A 62 -0.19 -7.15 -2.54
C GLY A 62 0.13 -6.77 -3.98
N GLY A 63 1.34 -6.28 -4.24
CA GLY A 63 1.80 -5.79 -5.53
C GLY A 63 1.63 -4.28 -5.70
N LEU A 64 2.68 -3.62 -6.23
CA LEU A 64 2.70 -2.18 -6.49
C LEU A 64 1.61 -1.81 -7.51
N GLY A 65 0.64 -0.99 -7.07
CA GLY A 65 -0.45 -0.48 -7.91
C GLY A 65 -1.68 -1.40 -8.03
N ASN A 66 -1.85 -2.40 -7.15
CA ASN A 66 -3.06 -3.21 -7.06
C ASN A 66 -3.76 -3.06 -5.70
N LEU A 67 -4.81 -2.23 -5.63
CA LEU A 67 -5.57 -1.96 -4.39
C LEU A 67 -6.16 -3.24 -3.75
N ILE A 68 -6.77 -4.14 -4.54
CA ILE A 68 -7.32 -5.40 -4.01
C ILE A 68 -6.20 -6.31 -3.51
N GLY A 69 -5.09 -6.38 -4.24
CA GLY A 69 -3.90 -7.13 -3.83
C GLY A 69 -3.37 -6.67 -2.47
N VAL A 70 -3.24 -5.35 -2.28
CA VAL A 70 -2.77 -4.76 -1.02
C VAL A 70 -3.75 -5.02 0.12
N LEU A 71 -5.07 -4.94 -0.10
CA LEU A 71 -6.08 -5.29 0.91
C LEU A 71 -5.98 -6.75 1.36
N VAL A 72 -5.84 -7.68 0.41
CA VAL A 72 -5.66 -9.10 0.71
C VAL A 72 -4.32 -9.36 1.40
N GLY A 73 -3.25 -8.68 0.98
CA GLY A 73 -1.93 -8.75 1.62
C GLY A 73 -1.95 -8.24 3.06
N ALA A 74 -2.67 -7.15 3.33
CA ALA A 74 -2.88 -6.62 4.67
C ALA A 74 -3.66 -7.62 5.55
N ALA A 75 -4.77 -8.15 5.06
CA ALA A 75 -5.55 -9.16 5.78
C ALA A 75 -4.72 -10.41 6.09
N MET A 76 -3.96 -10.90 5.12
CA MET A 76 -3.08 -12.07 5.29
C MET A 76 -2.02 -11.82 6.35
N LEU A 77 -1.33 -10.67 6.30
CA LEU A 77 -0.30 -10.32 7.29
C LEU A 77 -0.83 -9.96 8.67
N ILE A 78 -2.13 -9.70 8.82
CA ILE A 78 -2.75 -9.58 10.14
C ILE A 78 -3.02 -10.99 10.71
N VAL A 79 -3.46 -11.93 9.87
CA VAL A 79 -3.84 -13.29 10.32
C VAL A 79 -2.61 -14.18 10.57
N VAL A 80 -1.58 -14.09 9.74
CA VAL A 80 -0.34 -14.87 9.86
C VAL A 80 0.34 -14.75 11.23
N PRO A 81 0.60 -13.54 11.78
CA PRO A 81 1.22 -13.39 13.09
C PRO A 81 0.30 -13.85 14.22
N GLU A 82 -1.02 -13.79 14.07
CA GLU A 82 -1.96 -14.30 15.08
C GLU A 82 -1.88 -15.83 15.18
N LEU A 83 -1.70 -16.52 14.05
CA LEU A 83 -1.45 -17.97 14.01
C LEU A 83 -0.05 -18.36 14.52
N LEU A 84 0.94 -17.48 14.34
CA LEU A 84 2.33 -17.68 14.76
C LEU A 84 2.62 -17.04 16.13
N ARG A 85 1.58 -16.81 16.94
CA ARG A 85 1.71 -16.12 18.23
C ARG A 85 2.71 -16.79 19.18
N ASP A 86 2.80 -18.12 19.14
CA ASP A 86 3.71 -18.90 19.99
C ASP A 86 5.18 -18.89 19.51
N TYR A 87 5.44 -18.46 18.26
CA TYR A 87 6.78 -18.41 17.65
C TYR A 87 7.24 -16.96 17.41
N ALA A 88 6.98 -16.08 18.38
CA ALA A 88 7.22 -14.65 18.28
C ALA A 88 8.67 -14.29 17.87
N ASP A 89 9.67 -15.05 18.32
CA ASP A 89 11.08 -14.81 18.02
C ASP A 89 11.45 -15.04 16.55
N TYR A 90 10.74 -15.91 15.84
CA TYR A 90 11.00 -16.20 14.42
C TYR A 90 10.31 -15.21 13.47
N ARG A 91 9.48 -14.29 13.97
CA ARG A 91 8.73 -13.33 13.15
C ARG A 91 9.65 -12.46 12.29
N MET A 92 10.77 -11.98 12.84
CA MET A 92 11.73 -11.16 12.10
C MET A 92 12.30 -11.92 10.89
N LEU A 93 12.72 -13.16 11.12
CA LEU A 93 13.31 -13.99 10.09
C LEU A 93 12.28 -14.31 9.00
N LEU A 94 11.05 -14.63 9.40
CA LEU A 94 9.96 -14.94 8.49
C LEU A 94 9.54 -13.73 7.64
N TYR A 95 9.49 -12.52 8.20
CA TYR A 95 9.16 -11.32 7.43
C TYR A 95 10.25 -10.97 6.41
N GLY A 96 11.53 -11.07 6.79
CA GLY A 96 12.64 -10.85 5.85
C GLY A 96 12.66 -11.90 4.74
N LEU A 97 12.46 -13.17 5.09
CA LEU A 97 12.41 -14.27 4.13
C LEU A 97 11.20 -14.16 3.20
N ALA A 98 10.03 -13.82 3.73
CA ALA A 98 8.83 -13.58 2.93
C ALA A 98 9.07 -12.44 1.92
N LEU A 99 9.67 -11.33 2.35
CA LEU A 99 9.98 -10.20 1.48
C LEU A 99 10.85 -10.62 0.30
N VAL A 100 11.93 -11.35 0.57
CA VAL A 100 12.86 -11.85 -0.46
C VAL A 100 12.17 -12.85 -1.40
N ILE A 101 11.42 -13.81 -0.85
CA ILE A 101 10.70 -14.83 -1.62
C ILE A 101 9.68 -14.20 -2.57
N ILE A 102 8.93 -13.20 -2.11
CA ILE A 102 7.89 -12.56 -2.93
C ILE A 102 8.51 -11.73 -4.05
N ILE A 103 9.62 -11.03 -3.78
CA ILE A 103 10.37 -10.32 -4.82
C ILE A 103 10.91 -11.30 -5.88
N LEU A 104 11.40 -12.47 -5.46
CA LEU A 104 11.92 -13.51 -6.35
C LEU A 104 10.82 -14.21 -7.17
N LEU A 105 9.71 -14.58 -6.53
CA LEU A 105 8.65 -15.35 -7.19
C LEU A 105 7.73 -14.48 -8.04
N ARG A 106 7.45 -13.23 -7.64
CA ARG A 106 6.53 -12.37 -8.38
C ARG A 106 6.65 -10.89 -7.98
N PRO A 107 7.49 -10.08 -8.67
CA PRO A 107 7.61 -8.64 -8.41
C PRO A 107 6.34 -7.84 -8.74
N ARG A 108 5.29 -8.48 -9.29
CA ARG A 108 3.99 -7.86 -9.60
C ARG A 108 2.88 -8.20 -8.58
N GLY A 109 3.21 -8.88 -7.47
CA GLY A 109 2.25 -9.25 -6.41
C GLY A 109 1.38 -10.48 -6.70
N LEU A 110 0.68 -10.97 -5.68
CA LEU A 110 -0.10 -12.23 -5.74
C LEU A 110 -1.27 -12.17 -6.74
N ILE A 111 -1.91 -11.00 -6.92
CA ILE A 111 -3.07 -10.83 -7.80
C ILE A 111 -2.64 -10.09 -9.07
N GLY A 112 -2.81 -10.73 -10.22
CA GLY A 112 -2.52 -10.14 -11.53
C GLY A 112 -3.28 -8.84 -11.76
N ARG A 113 -2.63 -7.87 -12.41
CA ARG A 113 -3.14 -6.50 -12.64
C ARG A 113 -4.42 -6.55 -13.49
N ARG A 114 -5.59 -6.60 -12.84
CA ARG A 114 -6.91 -6.56 -13.51
C ARG A 114 -7.58 -5.19 -13.44
N TYR A 115 -6.95 -4.23 -12.77
CA TYR A 115 -7.40 -2.85 -12.76
C TYR A 115 -6.90 -2.12 -14.00
N ASP A 116 -7.81 -1.97 -14.97
CA ASP A 116 -7.71 -0.95 -16.00
C ASP A 116 -8.44 0.32 -15.49
N PRO A 117 -7.74 1.29 -14.86
CA PRO A 117 -8.36 2.53 -14.42
C PRO A 117 -8.91 3.34 -15.60
N ALA A 118 -8.56 2.98 -16.84
CA ALA A 118 -9.11 3.61 -18.03
C ALA A 118 -10.63 3.42 -18.14
N TRP A 119 -11.24 2.42 -17.50
CA TRP A 119 -12.70 2.32 -17.49
C TRP A 119 -13.35 3.46 -16.68
N VAL A 120 -12.81 3.78 -15.51
CA VAL A 120 -13.30 4.87 -14.66
C VAL A 120 -13.00 6.22 -15.32
N MET A 121 -11.79 6.38 -15.88
CA MET A 121 -11.40 7.60 -16.60
C MET A 121 -12.26 7.83 -17.85
N ARG A 122 -12.58 6.78 -18.61
CA ARG A 122 -13.51 6.84 -19.75
C ARG A 122 -14.94 7.20 -19.30
N ARG A 123 -15.40 6.70 -18.15
CA ARG A 123 -16.72 7.02 -17.61
C ARG A 123 -16.84 8.44 -17.05
N LEU A 124 -15.73 9.03 -16.61
CA LEU A 124 -15.64 10.43 -16.16
C LEU A 124 -15.49 11.44 -17.31
N GLY A 125 -15.52 11.02 -18.57
CA GLY A 125 -15.47 11.92 -19.73
C GLY A 125 -14.10 12.56 -19.99
N TRP A 126 -13.05 12.10 -19.30
CA TRP A 126 -11.67 12.45 -19.63
C TRP A 126 -11.19 11.54 -20.77
N ARG A 127 -11.29 12.06 -22.00
CA ARG A 127 -10.61 11.53 -23.19
C ARG A 127 -9.21 12.11 -23.28
#